data_AF-A0A655E8U7-F1
#
_entry.id   AF-A0A655E8U7-F1
#
_cell.length_a   1.000
_cell.length_b   1.000
_cell.length_c   1.000
_cell.angle_alpha   90.00
_cell.angle_beta   90.00
_cell.angle_gamma   90.00
#
_symmetry.space_group_name_H-M   'P 1'
#
loop_
_entity.id
_entity.type
_entity.pdbx_description
1 polymer ?
#
loop_
_entity_poly.entity_id
_entity_poly.type
_entity_poly.pdbx_seq_one_letter_code
_entity_poly.pdbx_strand_id
1 'polypeptide(L)'
;MQQAVYRGLHTEGVLPGPYQVPRRACALHKTLQANRSASDFLTALNWVNAFAIAVSEENASGGQIVTAPTNGACGIIPAALCWYDKFVTPLEPGALTRFFLTAAAIAMLFKQNASILGSEVGCQGEIGVACSMAAAGLAELMGASVEQTLSAAEIAMEHHLGLTCDPLGGQVQIPCIERNAISAVKAINAATMAMSRVSEPCISLDEIIAAMYETGKDMSAKYRETYHGSLGKIQPRKRG
;
A
#
# COMPACT_ATOMS: atom_id res chain seq x y z
N MET A 1 6.54 5.93 -11.83
CA MET A 1 6.26 6.02 -10.37
C MET A 1 6.69 7.37 -9.78
N GLN A 2 7.97 7.74 -9.83
CA GLN A 2 8.47 9.03 -9.27
C GLN A 2 7.71 10.27 -9.76
N GLN A 3 7.37 10.34 -11.05
CA GLN A 3 6.59 11.45 -11.59
C GLN A 3 5.18 11.56 -10.98
N ALA A 4 4.54 10.44 -10.64
CA ALA A 4 3.23 10.45 -9.97
C ALA A 4 3.37 10.97 -8.53
N VAL A 5 4.42 10.56 -7.81
CA VAL A 5 4.75 11.12 -6.49
C VAL A 5 4.95 12.63 -6.60
N TYR A 6 5.79 13.08 -7.54
CA TYR A 6 6.06 14.50 -7.76
C TYR A 6 4.78 15.29 -8.05
N ARG A 7 3.96 14.88 -9.02
CA ARG A 7 2.72 15.60 -9.35
C ARG A 7 1.76 15.65 -8.17
N GLY A 8 1.54 14.54 -7.46
CA GLY A 8 0.65 14.49 -6.31
C GLY A 8 1.12 15.40 -5.16
N LEU A 9 2.43 15.48 -4.91
CA LEU A 9 3.01 16.37 -3.90
C LEU A 9 2.94 17.87 -4.25
N HIS A 10 2.59 18.23 -5.48
CA HIS A 10 2.52 19.63 -5.95
C HIS A 10 1.13 20.04 -6.46
N THR A 11 0.15 19.13 -6.45
CA THR A 11 -1.20 19.40 -6.94
C THR A 11 -2.15 19.65 -5.78
N GLU A 12 -2.78 20.83 -5.77
CA GLU A 12 -3.82 21.21 -4.82
C GLU A 12 -5.22 20.94 -5.39
N GLY A 13 -6.26 21.18 -4.59
CA GLY A 13 -7.65 21.12 -5.02
C GLY A 13 -8.42 19.96 -4.42
N VAL A 14 -9.51 19.58 -5.10
CA VAL A 14 -10.48 18.60 -4.63
C VAL A 14 -10.59 17.48 -5.67
N LEU A 15 -10.66 16.23 -5.20
CA LEU A 15 -10.82 15.06 -6.06
C LEU A 15 -12.20 15.06 -6.71
N PRO A 16 -12.32 14.60 -7.97
CA PRO A 16 -13.59 14.56 -8.67
C PRO A 16 -14.58 13.62 -7.95
N GLY A 17 -15.87 13.93 -8.03
CA GLY A 17 -16.93 13.09 -7.48
C GLY A 17 -17.74 13.76 -6.36
N PRO A 18 -18.85 13.11 -5.94
CA PRO A 18 -19.83 13.71 -5.05
C PRO A 18 -19.33 13.95 -3.61
N TYR A 19 -18.25 13.29 -3.18
CA TYR A 19 -17.74 13.41 -1.81
C TYR A 19 -16.81 14.61 -1.60
N GLN A 20 -16.38 15.29 -2.66
CA GLN A 20 -15.56 16.50 -2.59
C GLN A 20 -14.35 16.33 -1.65
N VAL A 21 -13.62 15.22 -1.83
CA VAL A 21 -12.49 14.84 -0.98
C VAL A 21 -11.31 15.77 -1.29
N PRO A 22 -10.81 16.56 -0.32
CA PRO A 22 -9.70 17.47 -0.57
C PRO A 22 -8.40 16.69 -0.77
N ARG A 23 -7.55 17.17 -1.68
CA ARG A 23 -6.15 16.71 -1.76
C ARG A 23 -5.39 17.17 -0.52
N ARG A 24 -4.58 16.28 0.04
CA ARG A 24 -3.82 16.48 1.29
C ARG A 24 -2.32 16.38 1.08
N ALA A 25 -1.86 15.70 0.03
CA ALA A 25 -0.44 15.47 -0.19
C ALA A 25 0.38 16.77 -0.30
N CYS A 26 -0.11 17.74 -1.09
CA CYS A 26 0.58 19.02 -1.29
C CYS A 26 0.74 19.83 0.02
N ALA A 27 -0.33 19.93 0.82
CA ALA A 27 -0.28 20.64 2.09
C ALA A 27 0.68 19.95 3.08
N LEU A 28 0.58 18.63 3.22
CA LEU A 28 1.47 17.85 4.07
C LEU A 28 2.95 17.98 3.63
N HIS A 29 3.19 17.93 2.31
CA HIS A 29 4.52 18.11 1.74
C HIS A 29 5.13 19.47 2.09
N LYS A 30 4.36 20.56 1.96
CA LYS A 30 4.79 21.91 2.35
C LYS A 30 5.17 22.00 3.83
N THR A 31 4.36 21.41 4.72
CA THR A 31 4.67 21.35 6.15
C THR A 31 5.95 20.57 6.44
N LEU A 32 6.15 19.43 5.80
CA LEU A 32 7.36 18.61 5.96
C LEU A 32 8.61 19.29 5.39
N GLN A 33 8.49 20.04 4.29
CA GLN A 33 9.58 20.83 3.72
C GLN A 33 9.95 22.04 4.57
N ALA A 34 9.03 22.60 5.35
CA ALA A 34 9.31 23.69 6.28
C ALA A 34 10.04 23.19 7.54
N ASN A 35 9.72 21.98 8.01
CA ASN A 35 10.27 21.36 9.22
C ASN A 35 11.51 20.48 8.94
N ARG A 36 12.49 20.97 8.18
CA ARG A 36 13.67 20.17 7.75
C ARG A 36 14.56 19.66 8.90
N SER A 37 14.48 20.28 10.08
CA SER A 37 15.32 19.95 11.23
C SER A 37 14.84 18.74 12.03
N ALA A 38 13.61 18.26 11.80
CA ALA A 38 13.07 17.11 12.49
C ALA A 38 13.45 15.82 11.75
N SER A 39 14.46 15.09 12.26
CA SER A 39 14.79 13.72 11.83
C SER A 39 14.11 12.68 12.72
N ASP A 40 13.00 13.03 13.36
CA ASP A 40 12.30 12.12 14.25
C ASP A 40 11.45 11.09 13.48
N PHE A 41 11.08 10.04 14.21
CA PHE A 41 10.25 8.94 13.70
C PHE A 41 8.93 9.44 13.07
N LEU A 42 8.29 10.42 13.70
CA LEU A 42 7.00 10.96 13.23
C LEU A 42 7.16 11.69 11.89
N THR A 43 8.28 12.36 11.67
CA THR A 43 8.60 13.02 10.41
C THR A 43 8.81 12.01 9.29
N ALA A 44 9.57 10.95 9.54
CA ALA A 44 9.76 9.87 8.56
C ALA A 44 8.43 9.20 8.18
N LEU A 45 7.58 8.91 9.17
CA LEU A 45 6.24 8.35 8.97
C LEU A 45 5.35 9.29 8.14
N ASN A 46 5.38 10.60 8.42
CA ASN A 46 4.61 11.58 7.65
C ASN A 46 5.10 11.73 6.22
N TRP A 47 6.39 11.54 5.94
CA TRP A 47 6.90 11.47 4.58
C TRP A 47 6.38 10.25 3.83
N VAL A 48 6.36 9.06 4.45
CA VAL A 48 5.75 7.85 3.87
C VAL A 48 4.28 8.12 3.51
N ASN A 49 3.52 8.72 4.44
CA ASN A 49 2.14 9.09 4.21
C ASN A 49 2.01 10.06 3.03
N ALA A 50 2.85 11.11 2.97
CA ALA A 50 2.81 12.09 1.89
C ALA A 50 3.04 11.43 0.51
N PHE A 51 4.01 10.52 0.41
CA PHE A 51 4.30 9.81 -0.85
C PHE A 51 3.13 8.91 -1.29
N ALA A 52 2.59 8.11 -0.37
CA ALA A 52 1.49 7.19 -0.68
C ALA A 52 0.19 7.94 -1.03
N ILE A 53 -0.13 9.00 -0.29
CA ILE A 53 -1.29 9.86 -0.53
C ILE A 53 -1.13 10.57 -1.87
N ALA A 54 0.05 11.10 -2.19
CA ALA A 54 0.31 11.78 -3.47
C ALA A 54 -0.05 10.91 -4.67
N VAL A 55 0.45 9.67 -4.71
CA VAL A 55 0.18 8.74 -5.82
C VAL A 55 -1.28 8.31 -5.86
N SER A 56 -1.89 8.09 -4.69
CA SER A 56 -3.30 7.69 -4.60
C SER A 56 -4.26 8.81 -5.03
N GLU A 57 -3.93 10.07 -4.71
CA GLU A 57 -4.67 11.26 -5.16
C GLU A 57 -4.51 11.48 -6.68
N GLU A 58 -3.33 11.23 -7.24
CA GLU A 58 -3.13 11.23 -8.69
C GLU A 58 -4.02 10.18 -9.36
N ASN A 59 -4.04 8.94 -8.86
CA ASN A 59 -4.94 7.89 -9.35
C ASN A 59 -6.41 8.33 -9.28
N ALA A 60 -6.87 8.83 -8.13
CA ALA A 60 -8.25 9.25 -7.93
C ALA A 60 -8.69 10.42 -8.83
N SER A 61 -7.73 11.16 -9.37
CA SER A 61 -7.96 12.26 -10.32
C SER A 61 -7.87 11.89 -11.79
N GLY A 62 -7.60 10.61 -12.11
CA GLY A 62 -7.38 10.15 -13.48
C GLY A 62 -5.98 10.47 -14.03
N GLY A 63 -5.03 10.77 -13.14
CA GLY A 63 -3.63 10.97 -13.51
C GLY A 63 -2.93 9.65 -13.89
N GLN A 64 -1.78 9.77 -14.56
CA GLN A 64 -1.00 8.60 -14.98
C GLN A 64 -0.31 7.92 -13.78
N ILE A 65 -0.66 6.67 -13.52
CA ILE A 65 -0.08 5.84 -12.46
C ILE A 65 0.46 4.51 -13.01
N VAL A 66 1.16 3.76 -12.15
CA VAL A 66 1.65 2.41 -12.45
C VAL A 66 0.96 1.46 -11.48
N THR A 67 0.37 0.38 -11.99
CA THR A 67 -0.27 -0.67 -11.19
C THR A 67 0.74 -1.35 -10.26
N ALA A 68 0.35 -1.60 -9.00
CA ALA A 68 1.21 -2.27 -8.04
C ALA A 68 0.45 -2.98 -6.89
N PRO A 69 -0.30 -4.08 -7.15
CA PRO A 69 -0.53 -4.72 -8.44
C PRO A 69 -1.77 -4.17 -9.16
N THR A 70 -2.58 -3.31 -8.51
CA THR A 70 -3.75 -2.65 -9.11
C THR A 70 -3.61 -1.13 -9.03
N ASN A 71 -4.53 -0.41 -9.68
CA ASN A 71 -4.63 1.05 -9.56
C ASN A 71 -4.99 1.47 -8.12
N GLY A 72 -5.83 0.69 -7.43
CA GLY A 72 -6.25 0.97 -6.06
C GLY A 72 -5.12 0.86 -5.03
N ALA A 73 -4.07 0.10 -5.33
CA ALA A 73 -2.91 -0.12 -4.45
C ALA A 73 -1.61 0.54 -4.93
N CYS A 74 -1.70 1.44 -5.92
CA CYS A 74 -0.54 1.99 -6.61
C CYS A 74 0.40 2.87 -5.77
N GLY A 75 -0.02 3.30 -4.57
CA GLY A 75 0.75 4.21 -3.72
C GLY A 75 1.77 3.52 -2.81
N ILE A 76 1.65 2.22 -2.56
CA ILE A 76 2.44 1.52 -1.53
C ILE A 76 3.89 1.33 -1.97
N ILE A 77 4.12 0.70 -3.12
CA ILE A 77 5.46 0.46 -3.69
C ILE A 77 6.27 1.76 -3.86
N PRO A 78 5.75 2.83 -4.51
CA PRO A 78 6.52 4.06 -4.64
C PRO A 78 6.79 4.74 -3.29
N ALA A 79 5.87 4.69 -2.33
CA ALA A 79 6.10 5.25 -1.00
C ALA A 79 7.20 4.51 -0.23
N ALA A 80 7.23 3.18 -0.30
CA ALA A 80 8.28 2.35 0.29
C ALA A 80 9.66 2.67 -0.31
N LEU A 81 9.76 2.77 -1.64
CA LEU A 81 11.01 3.14 -2.31
C LEU A 81 11.46 4.57 -1.98
N CYS A 82 10.55 5.54 -2.00
CA CYS A 82 10.88 6.92 -1.62
C CYS A 82 11.32 7.04 -0.16
N TRP A 83 10.76 6.23 0.74
CA TRP A 83 11.24 6.16 2.13
C TRP A 83 12.66 5.61 2.21
N TYR A 84 12.92 4.48 1.53
CA TYR A 84 14.24 3.86 1.53
C TYR A 84 15.31 4.83 0.99
N ASP A 85 15.04 5.43 -0.17
CA ASP A 85 15.91 6.44 -0.82
C ASP A 85 16.21 7.64 0.10
N LYS A 86 15.19 8.11 0.82
CA LYS A 86 15.27 9.33 1.62
C LYS A 86 15.90 9.12 3.01
N PHE A 87 15.65 7.98 3.66
CA PHE A 87 15.97 7.78 5.07
C PHE A 87 16.94 6.63 5.34
N VAL A 88 17.15 5.72 4.39
CA VAL A 88 18.07 4.59 4.54
C VAL A 88 19.33 4.84 3.73
N THR A 89 19.22 4.84 2.40
CA THR A 89 20.32 5.12 1.49
C THR A 89 19.80 5.40 0.08
N PRO A 90 20.47 6.28 -0.71
CA PRO A 90 20.07 6.55 -2.09
C PRO A 90 19.92 5.27 -2.93
N LEU A 91 18.86 5.22 -3.74
CA LEU A 91 18.58 4.06 -4.60
C LEU A 91 19.42 4.07 -5.87
N GLU A 92 20.29 3.08 -5.99
CA GLU A 92 21.02 2.78 -7.22
C GLU A 92 20.20 1.88 -8.17
N PRO A 93 20.45 1.90 -9.49
CA PRO A 93 19.70 1.09 -10.46
C PRO A 93 19.65 -0.41 -10.12
N GLY A 94 20.75 -0.98 -9.62
CA GLY A 94 20.79 -2.38 -9.21
C GLY A 94 19.90 -2.70 -8.00
N ALA A 95 19.74 -1.75 -7.06
CA ALA A 95 18.82 -1.90 -5.93
C ALA A 95 17.37 -1.90 -6.42
N LEU A 96 17.00 -0.98 -7.31
CA LEU A 96 15.67 -0.95 -7.92
C LEU A 96 15.34 -2.28 -8.61
N THR A 97 16.28 -2.85 -9.38
CA THR A 97 16.09 -4.16 -10.02
C THR A 97 15.81 -5.26 -9.01
N ARG A 98 16.61 -5.38 -7.94
CA ARG A 98 16.38 -6.41 -6.90
C ARG A 98 15.04 -6.24 -6.22
N PHE A 99 14.71 -5.01 -5.81
CA PHE A 99 13.42 -4.69 -5.19
C PHE A 99 12.23 -5.13 -6.06
N PHE A 100 12.22 -4.75 -7.34
CA PHE A 100 11.11 -5.06 -8.23
C PHE A 100 11.02 -6.55 -8.58
N LEU A 101 12.16 -7.25 -8.71
CA LEU A 101 12.17 -8.70 -8.93
C LEU A 101 11.62 -9.46 -7.71
N THR A 102 12.04 -9.08 -6.50
CA THR A 102 11.51 -9.67 -5.25
C THR A 102 10.02 -9.38 -5.09
N ALA A 103 9.61 -8.12 -5.29
CA ALA A 103 8.20 -7.74 -5.25
C ALA A 103 7.36 -8.51 -6.28
N ALA A 104 7.88 -8.69 -7.51
CA ALA A 104 7.21 -9.46 -8.55
C ALA A 104 7.08 -10.95 -8.18
N ALA A 105 8.11 -11.55 -7.60
CA ALA A 105 8.06 -12.94 -7.13
C ALA A 105 6.96 -13.14 -6.08
N ILE A 106 6.86 -12.25 -5.09
CA ILE A 106 5.78 -12.28 -4.09
C ILE A 106 4.40 -12.11 -4.75
N ALA A 107 4.26 -11.17 -5.68
CA ALA A 107 3.01 -10.99 -6.41
C ALA A 107 2.61 -12.25 -7.19
N MET A 108 3.57 -12.95 -7.79
CA MET A 108 3.34 -14.20 -8.50
C MET A 108 2.83 -15.30 -7.58
N LEU A 109 3.40 -15.44 -6.36
CA LEU A 109 2.92 -16.42 -5.38
C LEU A 109 1.46 -16.20 -5.01
N PHE A 110 1.07 -14.95 -4.72
CA PHE A 110 -0.34 -14.61 -4.46
C PHE A 110 -1.23 -14.84 -5.69
N LYS A 111 -0.77 -14.48 -6.88
CA LYS A 111 -1.59 -14.62 -8.10
C LYS A 111 -1.79 -16.08 -8.51
N GLN A 112 -0.77 -16.93 -8.37
CA GLN A 112 -0.83 -18.34 -8.77
C GLN A 112 -1.63 -19.19 -7.80
N ASN A 113 -1.51 -18.93 -6.50
CA ASN A 113 -2.10 -19.78 -5.47
C ASN A 113 -3.41 -19.21 -4.88
N ALA A 114 -3.77 -17.98 -5.24
CA ALA A 114 -4.98 -17.31 -4.77
C ALA A 114 -5.50 -16.31 -5.83
N SER A 115 -5.67 -15.04 -5.47
CA SER A 115 -6.03 -13.97 -6.38
C SER A 115 -5.45 -12.63 -5.91
N ILE A 116 -5.36 -11.69 -6.85
CA ILE A 116 -4.99 -10.29 -6.61
C ILE A 116 -6.14 -9.32 -6.94
N LEU A 117 -7.34 -9.85 -7.22
CA LEU A 117 -8.49 -9.05 -7.64
C LEU A 117 -9.38 -8.73 -6.43
N GLY A 118 -9.70 -7.45 -6.25
CA GLY A 118 -10.60 -6.97 -5.20
C GLY A 118 -11.99 -7.61 -5.27
N SER A 119 -12.46 -7.86 -6.49
CA SER A 119 -13.72 -8.56 -6.79
C SER A 119 -13.75 -10.05 -6.44
N GLU A 120 -12.60 -10.70 -6.24
CA GLU A 120 -12.53 -12.14 -5.94
C GLU A 120 -12.26 -12.37 -4.46
N VAL A 121 -11.31 -11.64 -3.88
CA VAL A 121 -10.80 -11.88 -2.51
C VAL A 121 -10.83 -10.64 -1.62
N GLY A 122 -11.45 -9.54 -2.05
CA GLY A 122 -11.45 -8.28 -1.31
C GLY A 122 -10.13 -7.52 -1.42
N CYS A 123 -10.03 -6.43 -0.67
CA CYS A 123 -8.90 -5.50 -0.76
C CYS A 123 -7.60 -6.07 -0.16
N GLN A 124 -7.67 -7.17 0.59
CA GLN A 124 -6.48 -7.98 0.94
C GLN A 124 -5.73 -8.45 -0.32
N GLY A 125 -6.43 -8.78 -1.42
CA GLY A 125 -5.80 -9.16 -2.70
C GLY A 125 -5.11 -8.01 -3.44
N GLU A 126 -5.43 -6.76 -3.08
CA GLU A 126 -4.86 -5.58 -3.73
C GLU A 126 -3.87 -4.86 -2.81
N ILE A 127 -4.39 -4.27 -1.74
CA ILE A 127 -3.61 -3.51 -0.75
C ILE A 127 -2.73 -4.46 0.08
N GLY A 128 -3.26 -5.61 0.51
CA GLY A 128 -2.49 -6.60 1.27
C GLY A 128 -1.35 -7.18 0.44
N VAL A 129 -1.61 -7.53 -0.82
CA VAL A 129 -0.58 -8.03 -1.74
C VAL A 129 0.47 -6.95 -2.01
N ALA A 130 0.07 -5.71 -2.30
CA ALA A 130 1.00 -4.60 -2.48
C ALA A 130 1.87 -4.34 -1.23
N CYS A 131 1.29 -4.44 -0.04
CA CYS A 131 2.01 -4.34 1.23
C CYS A 131 3.07 -5.45 1.36
N SER A 132 2.70 -6.68 1.01
CA SER A 132 3.59 -7.86 1.07
C SER A 132 4.72 -7.78 0.06
N MET A 133 4.41 -7.35 -1.17
CA MET A 133 5.39 -7.05 -2.21
C MET A 133 6.40 -6.01 -1.74
N ALA A 134 5.93 -4.91 -1.15
CA ALA A 134 6.79 -3.85 -0.66
C ALA A 134 7.65 -4.30 0.53
N ALA A 135 7.08 -5.05 1.48
CA ALA A 135 7.79 -5.54 2.66
C ALA A 135 8.95 -6.47 2.26
N ALA A 136 8.69 -7.44 1.38
CA ALA A 136 9.72 -8.34 0.87
C ALA A 136 10.80 -7.59 0.07
N GLY A 137 10.39 -6.67 -0.82
CA GLY A 137 11.33 -5.85 -1.57
C GLY A 137 12.23 -5.01 -0.66
N LEU A 138 11.69 -4.41 0.39
CA LEU A 138 12.48 -3.67 1.38
C LEU A 138 13.41 -4.59 2.18
N ALA A 139 12.94 -5.77 2.61
CA ALA A 139 13.76 -6.74 3.31
C ALA A 139 14.98 -7.17 2.48
N GLU A 140 14.77 -7.50 1.19
CA GLU A 140 15.86 -7.77 0.23
C GLU A 140 16.86 -6.61 0.16
N LEU A 141 16.39 -5.37 0.08
CA LEU A 141 17.28 -4.20 0.07
C LEU A 141 18.03 -3.99 1.38
N MET A 142 17.50 -4.51 2.49
CA MET A 142 18.14 -4.46 3.81
C MET A 142 19.09 -5.64 4.05
N GLY A 143 19.27 -6.54 3.06
CA GLY A 143 20.18 -7.68 3.15
C GLY A 143 19.59 -8.89 3.87
N ALA A 144 18.26 -9.02 3.87
CA ALA A 144 17.56 -10.20 4.40
C ALA A 144 18.00 -11.50 3.73
N SER A 145 17.93 -12.61 4.46
CA SER A 145 17.88 -13.94 3.83
C SER A 145 16.57 -14.14 3.06
N VAL A 146 16.47 -15.22 2.28
CA VAL A 146 15.22 -15.58 1.59
C VAL A 146 14.11 -15.84 2.60
N GLU A 147 14.41 -16.53 3.70
CA GLU A 147 13.46 -16.85 4.77
C GLU A 147 12.94 -15.57 5.44
N GLN A 148 13.82 -14.59 5.71
CA GLN A 148 13.43 -13.29 6.25
C GLN A 148 12.59 -12.49 5.25
N THR A 149 12.92 -12.56 3.96
CA THR A 149 12.15 -11.91 2.89
C THR A 149 10.72 -12.47 2.81
N LEU A 150 10.58 -13.80 2.88
CA LEU A 150 9.27 -14.46 2.94
C LEU A 150 8.53 -14.12 4.25
N SER A 151 9.23 -14.04 5.39
CA SER A 151 8.61 -13.61 6.65
C SER A 151 8.12 -12.15 6.60
N ALA A 152 8.82 -11.26 5.90
CA ALA A 152 8.36 -9.88 5.72
C ALA A 152 7.05 -9.81 4.91
N ALA A 153 6.94 -10.61 3.85
CA ALA A 153 5.70 -10.73 3.07
C ALA A 153 4.56 -11.35 3.90
N GLU A 154 4.88 -12.37 4.69
CA GLU A 154 3.96 -13.09 5.58
C GLU A 154 3.35 -12.14 6.61
N ILE A 155 4.16 -11.45 7.42
CA ILE A 155 3.72 -10.46 8.41
C ILE A 155 2.86 -9.37 7.75
N ALA A 156 3.28 -8.88 6.59
CA ALA A 156 2.56 -7.85 5.87
C ALA A 156 1.15 -8.31 5.45
N MET A 157 1.01 -9.54 4.93
CA MET A 157 -0.31 -10.08 4.57
C MET A 157 -1.16 -10.44 5.79
N GLU A 158 -0.57 -10.97 6.86
CA GLU A 158 -1.27 -11.28 8.12
C GLU A 158 -2.09 -10.06 8.59
N HIS A 159 -1.47 -8.88 8.55
CA HIS A 159 -2.09 -7.61 8.92
C HIS A 159 -3.12 -7.05 7.92
N HIS A 160 -3.46 -7.81 6.87
CA HIS A 160 -4.50 -7.48 5.88
C HIS A 160 -5.52 -8.59 5.66
N LEU A 161 -5.38 -9.76 6.29
CA LEU A 161 -6.37 -10.83 6.19
C LEU A 161 -7.77 -10.34 6.59
N GLY A 162 -8.78 -10.67 5.78
CA GLY A 162 -10.17 -10.24 5.94
C GLY A 162 -10.47 -8.82 5.45
N LEU A 163 -9.49 -8.09 4.89
CA LEU A 163 -9.74 -6.73 4.42
C LEU A 163 -10.67 -6.71 3.20
N THR A 164 -11.89 -6.22 3.40
CA THR A 164 -12.94 -6.13 2.38
C THR A 164 -12.71 -4.99 1.38
N CYS A 165 -13.30 -5.10 0.18
CA CYS A 165 -13.36 -4.03 -0.82
C CYS A 165 -14.79 -3.47 -0.91
N ASP A 166 -15.07 -2.41 -0.16
CA ASP A 166 -16.36 -1.70 -0.14
C ASP A 166 -16.13 -0.18 -0.15
N PRO A 167 -15.57 0.37 -1.24
CA PRO A 167 -15.22 1.79 -1.30
C PRO A 167 -16.47 2.69 -1.28
N LEU A 168 -16.32 3.84 -0.63
CA LEU A 168 -17.38 4.83 -0.46
C LEU A 168 -17.93 5.30 -1.81
N GLY A 169 -19.21 5.03 -2.09
CA GLY A 169 -19.85 5.32 -3.36
C GLY A 169 -19.09 4.82 -4.59
N GLY A 170 -18.40 3.68 -4.47
CA GLY A 170 -17.66 3.05 -5.58
C GLY A 170 -16.38 3.77 -6.02
N GLN A 171 -15.97 4.85 -5.33
CA GLN A 171 -14.81 5.65 -5.73
C GLN A 171 -13.52 5.14 -5.10
N VAL A 172 -12.44 5.07 -5.89
CA VAL A 172 -11.08 4.73 -5.42
C VAL A 172 -10.46 5.94 -4.68
N GLN A 173 -11.14 6.37 -3.62
CA GLN A 173 -10.79 7.51 -2.77
C GLN A 173 -10.80 7.06 -1.31
N ILE A 174 -11.99 6.82 -0.76
CA ILE A 174 -12.18 6.40 0.63
C ILE A 174 -12.65 4.95 0.63
N PRO A 175 -11.96 4.01 1.32
CA PRO A 175 -10.81 4.18 2.20
C PRO A 175 -9.46 3.94 1.49
N CYS A 176 -9.44 3.91 0.15
CA CYS A 176 -8.30 3.48 -0.66
C CYS A 176 -7.04 4.33 -0.42
N ILE A 177 -7.17 5.66 -0.30
CA ILE A 177 -6.04 6.57 -0.12
C ILE A 177 -5.37 6.30 1.24
N GLU A 178 -6.14 6.22 2.33
CA GLU A 178 -5.61 5.92 3.66
C GLU A 178 -5.04 4.50 3.74
N ARG A 179 -5.67 3.54 3.06
CA ARG A 179 -5.16 2.17 2.97
C ARG A 179 -3.77 2.12 2.35
N ASN A 180 -3.49 2.89 1.30
CA ASN A 180 -2.14 2.97 0.73
C ASN A 180 -1.13 3.54 1.74
N ALA A 181 -1.48 4.63 2.41
CA ALA A 181 -0.59 5.28 3.39
C ALA A 181 -0.25 4.37 4.57
N ILE A 182 -1.27 3.79 5.20
CA ILE A 182 -1.11 2.87 6.34
C ILE A 182 -0.32 1.62 5.90
N SER A 183 -0.60 1.08 4.72
CA SER A 183 0.04 -0.15 4.26
C SER A 183 1.50 0.06 3.86
N ALA A 184 1.87 1.24 3.34
CA ALA A 184 3.28 1.58 3.13
C ALA A 184 4.06 1.59 4.45
N VAL A 185 3.47 2.13 5.53
CA VAL A 185 4.07 2.08 6.87
C VAL A 185 4.14 0.65 7.40
N LYS A 186 3.07 -0.14 7.23
CA LYS A 186 3.08 -1.57 7.61
C LYS A 186 4.15 -2.35 6.86
N ALA A 187 4.38 -2.07 5.58
CA ALA A 187 5.41 -2.76 4.80
C ALA A 187 6.82 -2.51 5.35
N ILE A 188 7.13 -1.25 5.70
CA ILE A 188 8.39 -0.87 6.34
C ILE A 188 8.55 -1.57 7.70
N ASN A 189 7.48 -1.57 8.50
CA ASN A 189 7.50 -2.21 9.81
C ASN A 189 7.62 -3.74 9.70
N ALA A 190 6.93 -4.37 8.75
CA ALA A 190 7.00 -5.82 8.51
C ALA A 190 8.41 -6.25 8.08
N ALA A 191 9.05 -5.49 7.18
CA ALA A 191 10.46 -5.71 6.83
C ALA A 191 11.37 -5.59 8.06
N THR A 192 11.17 -4.55 8.88
CA THR A 192 11.95 -4.34 10.11
C THR A 192 11.77 -5.48 11.13
N MET A 193 10.54 -5.95 11.31
CA MET A 193 10.21 -7.07 12.18
C MET A 193 10.84 -8.38 11.70
N ALA A 194 10.78 -8.66 10.39
CA ALA A 194 11.41 -9.84 9.80
C ALA A 194 12.94 -9.83 9.94
N MET A 195 13.58 -8.67 9.74
CA MET A 195 15.02 -8.49 9.95
C MET A 195 15.44 -8.71 11.41
N SER A 196 14.56 -8.37 12.36
CA SER A 196 14.83 -8.48 13.81
C SER A 196 14.42 -9.84 14.39
N ARG A 197 13.82 -10.72 13.58
CA ARG A 197 13.31 -12.01 14.03
C ARG A 197 14.47 -12.98 14.28
N VAL A 198 14.52 -13.53 15.49
CA VAL A 198 15.53 -14.53 15.91
C VAL A 198 14.95 -15.94 16.04
N SER A 199 13.63 -16.08 15.94
CA SER A 199 12.92 -17.37 15.98
C SER A 199 12.43 -17.77 14.60
N GLU A 200 12.17 -19.06 14.41
CA GLU A 200 11.41 -19.50 13.25
C GLU A 200 9.99 -18.92 13.29
N PRO A 201 9.40 -18.57 12.13
CA PRO A 201 8.00 -18.20 12.06
C PRO A 201 7.12 -19.44 12.29
N CYS A 202 6.08 -19.29 13.11
CA CYS A 202 5.14 -20.38 13.38
C CYS A 202 4.20 -20.69 12.20
N ILE A 203 4.11 -19.76 11.24
CA ILE A 203 3.29 -19.86 10.04
C ILE A 203 4.12 -19.44 8.84
N SER A 204 3.93 -20.14 7.73
CA SER A 204 4.59 -19.86 6.45
C SER A 204 3.79 -18.88 5.59
N LEU A 205 4.45 -18.31 4.59
CA LEU A 205 3.77 -17.48 3.59
C LEU A 205 2.71 -18.27 2.81
N ASP A 206 2.94 -19.55 2.54
CA ASP A 206 1.99 -20.41 1.83
C ASP A 206 0.69 -20.61 2.63
N GLU A 207 0.80 -20.82 3.94
CA GLU A 207 -0.36 -20.91 4.85
C GLU A 207 -1.14 -19.60 4.89
N ILE A 208 -0.44 -18.45 4.92
CA ILE A 208 -1.07 -17.13 4.84
C ILE A 208 -1.77 -16.90 3.49
N ILE A 209 -1.17 -17.33 2.37
CA ILE A 209 -1.81 -17.23 1.04
C ILE A 209 -3.08 -18.09 0.99
N ALA A 210 -3.02 -19.30 1.52
CA ALA A 210 -4.18 -20.20 1.60
C ALA A 210 -5.29 -19.59 2.46
N ALA A 211 -4.95 -19.07 3.65
CA ALA A 211 -5.88 -18.39 4.54
C ALA A 211 -6.50 -17.15 3.88
N MET A 212 -5.71 -16.35 3.16
CA MET A 212 -6.21 -15.21 2.38
C MET A 212 -7.25 -15.67 1.35
N TYR A 213 -6.96 -16.74 0.60
CA TYR A 213 -7.86 -17.25 -0.42
C TYR A 213 -9.15 -17.81 0.16
N GLU A 214 -9.06 -18.57 1.25
CA GLU A 214 -10.23 -19.08 1.99
C GLU A 214 -11.11 -17.94 2.49
N THR A 215 -10.52 -16.97 3.18
CA THR A 215 -11.22 -15.77 3.65
C THR A 215 -11.89 -15.01 2.51
N GLY A 216 -11.24 -14.95 1.34
CA GLY A 216 -11.80 -14.33 0.13
C GLY A 216 -13.01 -15.08 -0.42
N LYS A 217 -13.00 -16.42 -0.43
CA LYS A 217 -14.13 -17.27 -0.83
C LYS A 217 -15.33 -17.10 0.10
N ASP A 218 -15.07 -16.96 1.40
CA ASP A 218 -16.10 -16.75 2.42
C ASP A 218 -16.66 -15.31 2.43
N MET A 219 -15.95 -14.39 1.77
CA MET A 219 -16.33 -12.99 1.72
C MET A 219 -17.63 -12.79 0.93
N SER A 220 -18.64 -12.24 1.60
CA SER A 220 -19.91 -11.88 0.96
C SER A 220 -19.69 -11.00 -0.27
N ALA A 221 -20.43 -11.25 -1.35
CA ALA A 221 -20.35 -10.49 -2.59
C ALA A 221 -20.52 -8.96 -2.40
N LYS A 222 -21.26 -8.51 -1.37
CA LYS A 222 -21.42 -7.08 -1.03
C LYS A 222 -20.12 -6.39 -0.58
N TYR A 223 -19.07 -7.16 -0.30
CA TYR A 223 -17.77 -6.70 0.18
C TYR A 223 -16.62 -6.97 -0.79
N ARG A 224 -16.95 -7.36 -2.04
CA ARG A 224 -16.01 -7.65 -3.12
C ARG A 224 -16.21 -6.68 -4.29
N GLU A 225 -15.84 -5.43 -4.08
CA GLU A 225 -15.81 -4.37 -5.10
C GLU A 225 -17.19 -3.94 -5.64
N THR A 226 -18.28 -4.38 -4.99
CA THR A 226 -19.65 -4.04 -5.38
C THR A 226 -20.20 -2.77 -4.72
N TYR A 227 -19.47 -2.17 -3.76
CA TYR A 227 -19.83 -0.95 -3.01
C TYR A 227 -21.26 -0.95 -2.43
N HIS A 228 -21.84 -2.13 -2.25
CA HIS A 228 -23.18 -2.36 -1.69
C HIS A 228 -23.11 -2.76 -0.21
N GLY A 229 -21.93 -2.72 0.39
CA GLY A 229 -21.69 -3.01 1.80
C GLY A 229 -22.06 -1.86 2.71
N SER A 230 -21.40 -1.77 3.85
CA SER A 230 -21.67 -0.76 4.88
C SER A 230 -21.09 0.60 4.51
N LEU A 231 -19.80 0.64 4.14
CA LEU A 231 -19.10 1.89 3.81
C LEU A 231 -19.55 2.43 2.46
N GLY A 232 -19.74 1.56 1.47
CA GLY A 232 -20.13 1.94 0.11
C GLY A 232 -21.46 2.69 0.03
N LYS A 233 -22.38 2.43 0.98
CA LYS A 233 -23.73 3.03 1.05
C LYS A 233 -23.79 4.39 1.74
N ILE A 234 -22.73 4.83 2.41
CA ILE A 234 -22.75 6.11 3.14
C ILE A 234 -22.91 7.25 2.14
N GLN A 235 -23.95 8.07 2.32
CA GLN A 235 -24.25 9.18 1.40
C GLN A 235 -23.36 10.41 1.68
N PRO A 236 -23.07 11.23 0.66
CA PRO A 236 -22.39 12.51 0.86
C PRO A 236 -23.14 13.37 1.88
N ARG A 237 -22.39 14.02 2.78
CA ARG A 237 -23.00 15.01 3.68
C ARG A 237 -23.47 16.19 2.84
N LYS A 238 -24.73 16.61 3.00
CA LYS A 238 -25.22 17.89 2.46
C LYS A 238 -24.41 19.01 3.13
N ARG A 239 -23.54 19.68 2.39
CA ARG A 239 -22.92 20.93 2.86
C ARG A 239 -23.99 22.02 2.70
N GLY A 240 -24.46 22.54 3.84
CA GLY A 240 -25.34 23.71 3.90
C GLY A 240 -24.58 24.99 3.63
#